data_AF-A0A0K0SRV1-F1
#
_entry.id   AF-A0A0K0SRV1-F1
#
_cell.length_a   1.000
_cell.length_b   1.000
_cell.length_c   1.000
_cell.angle_alpha   90.00
_cell.angle_beta   90.00
_cell.angle_gamma   90.00
#
_symmetry.space_group_name_H-M   'P 1'
#
loop_
_entity.id
_entity.type
_entity.pdbx_description
1 polymer ?
#
loop_
_entity_poly.entity_id
_entity_poly.type
_entity_poly.pdbx_seq_one_letter_code
_entity_poly.pdbx_strand_id
1 'polypeptide(L)' 'MMSRKVIEMAKNRPKGYGRRIGAVRGRSQMQTPSGHWVKRDTETGRFMEIKTSDTKPFKGIRKEKK' A
#
# COMPACT_ATOMS: atom_id res chain seq x y z
N MET A 1 -39.83 -29.83 14.25
CA MET A 1 -38.93 -28.82 13.63
C MET A 1 -38.35 -27.97 14.74
N MET A 2 -37.05 -28.10 15.06
CA MET A 2 -36.39 -27.22 16.04
C MET A 2 -35.77 -26.04 15.29
N SER A 3 -36.27 -24.84 15.58
CA SER A 3 -35.78 -23.61 14.97
C SER A 3 -34.40 -23.28 15.53
N ARG A 4 -33.39 -23.20 14.66
CA ARG A 4 -32.03 -22.81 15.05
C ARG A 4 -32.04 -21.32 15.38
N LYS A 5 -31.86 -21.00 16.65
CA LYS A 5 -31.59 -19.63 17.12
C LYS A 5 -30.25 -19.19 16.52
N VAL A 6 -30.28 -18.31 15.52
CA VAL A 6 -29.07 -17.67 14.99
C VAL A 6 -28.59 -16.69 16.06
N ILE A 7 -27.46 -17.01 16.68
CA ILE A 7 -26.74 -16.06 17.53
C ILE A 7 -26.15 -15.01 16.58
N GLU A 8 -26.70 -13.81 16.57
CA GLU A 8 -26.07 -12.67 15.89
C GLU A 8 -24.73 -12.38 16.59
N MET A 9 -23.65 -12.91 16.03
CA MET A 9 -22.31 -12.55 16.45
C MET A 9 -21.91 -11.26 15.73
N ALA A 10 -21.41 -10.28 16.47
CA ALA A 10 -20.79 -9.10 15.90
C ALA A 10 -19.66 -9.54 14.93
N LYS A 11 -19.78 -9.17 13.65
CA LYS A 11 -18.79 -9.51 12.63
C LYS A 11 -17.69 -8.45 12.63
N ASN A 12 -16.44 -8.88 12.57
CA ASN A 12 -15.33 -7.96 12.33
C ASN A 12 -15.54 -7.23 11.00
N ARG A 13 -15.25 -5.93 10.99
CA ARG A 13 -15.32 -5.10 9.78
C ARG A 13 -14.51 -5.73 8.64
N PRO A 14 -14.97 -5.59 7.38
CA PRO A 14 -14.26 -6.16 6.24
C PRO A 14 -12.81 -5.67 6.18
N LYS A 15 -11.91 -6.59 5.83
CA LYS A 15 -10.47 -6.30 5.72
C LYS A 15 -10.25 -5.16 4.73
N GLY A 16 -9.68 -4.05 5.21
CA GLY A 16 -9.45 -2.85 4.41
C GLY A 16 -10.42 -1.69 4.68
N TYR A 17 -11.34 -1.82 5.64
CA TYR A 17 -12.17 -0.71 6.10
C TYR A 17 -11.31 0.49 6.56
N GLY A 18 -11.55 1.68 5.99
CA GLY A 18 -10.85 2.91 6.34
C GLY A 18 -9.44 3.06 5.74
N ARG A 19 -9.03 2.19 4.80
CA ARG A 19 -7.73 2.30 4.11
C ARG A 19 -7.91 2.37 2.61
N ARG A 20 -6.99 3.04 1.91
CA ARG A 20 -6.95 3.03 0.44
C ARG A 20 -6.83 1.60 -0.08
N ILE A 21 -7.75 1.23 -0.96
CA ILE A 21 -7.72 0.00 -1.75
C ILE A 21 -7.21 0.37 -3.14
N GLY A 22 -6.13 -0.29 -3.59
CA GLY A 22 -5.54 -0.06 -4.91
C GLY A 22 -4.24 0.78 -4.91
N ALA A 23 -3.79 1.09 -6.13
CA ALA A 23 -2.50 1.72 -6.39
C ALA A 23 -2.48 3.22 -6.07
N VAL A 24 -1.31 3.73 -5.69
CA VAL A 24 -1.01 5.15 -5.58
C VAL A 24 -0.61 5.67 -6.97
N ARG A 25 -1.44 6.51 -7.59
CA ARG A 25 -1.22 6.96 -8.97
C ARG A 25 -0.26 8.14 -9.10
N GLY A 26 -0.24 9.05 -8.12
CA GLY A 26 0.63 10.25 -8.10
C GLY A 26 2.06 10.00 -7.60
N ARG A 27 2.50 8.75 -7.52
CA ARG A 27 3.83 8.36 -7.04
C ARG A 27 4.43 7.31 -7.94
N SER A 28 5.72 7.43 -8.19
CA SER A 28 6.57 6.38 -8.73
C SER A 28 7.68 6.06 -7.72
N GLN A 29 8.35 4.93 -7.92
CA GLN A 29 9.50 4.56 -7.10
C GLN A 29 10.64 3.98 -7.94
N MET A 30 11.85 4.27 -7.49
CA MET A 30 13.10 3.82 -8.07
C MET A 30 13.96 3.19 -6.97
N GLN A 31 14.76 2.20 -7.34
CA GLN A 31 15.78 1.63 -6.45
C GLN A 31 17.10 2.38 -6.63
N THR A 32 17.70 2.80 -5.53
CA THR A 32 19.03 3.43 -5.53
C THR A 32 20.14 2.38 -5.60
N PRO A 33 21.38 2.76 -5.94
CA PRO A 33 22.52 1.83 -5.90
C PRO A 33 22.76 1.21 -4.52
N SER A 34 22.37 1.91 -3.44
CA SER A 34 22.40 1.38 -2.06
C SER A 34 21.31 0.33 -1.77
N GLY A 35 20.47 -0.01 -2.75
CA GLY A 35 19.41 -1.02 -2.63
C GLY A 35 18.10 -0.53 -2.01
N HIS A 36 18.08 0.69 -1.46
CA HIS A 36 16.89 1.31 -0.90
C HIS A 36 15.93 1.84 -1.98
N TRP A 37 14.66 1.98 -1.61
CA TRP A 37 13.63 2.50 -2.52
C TRP A 37 13.32 3.96 -2.20
N VAL A 38 13.21 4.79 -3.23
CA VAL A 38 12.88 6.21 -3.11
C VAL A 38 11.55 6.49 -3.82
N LYS A 39 10.66 7.25 -3.18
CA LYS A 39 9.44 7.79 -3.80
C LYS A 39 9.79 9.01 -4.62
N ARG A 40 9.24 9.08 -5.82
CA ARG A 40 9.24 10.26 -6.68
C ARG A 40 7.82 10.73 -6.90
N ASP A 41 7.62 12.04 -6.82
CA ASP A 41 6.39 12.69 -7.24
C ASP A 41 6.29 12.66 -8.77
N THR A 42 5.17 12.16 -9.31
CA THR A 42 5.04 11.96 -10.77
C THR A 42 4.73 13.24 -11.53
N GLU A 43 4.33 14.31 -10.85
CA GLU A 43 3.98 15.59 -11.46
C GLU A 43 5.21 16.52 -11.47
N THR A 44 5.92 16.58 -10.35
CA THR A 44 7.07 17.49 -10.16
C THR A 44 8.43 16.83 -10.37
N GLY A 45 8.49 15.50 -10.39
CA GLY A 45 9.74 14.74 -10.50
C GLY A 45 10.61 14.74 -9.23
N ARG A 46 10.18 15.40 -8.16
CA ARG A 46 10.94 15.54 -6.91
C ARG A 46 11.03 14.21 -6.16
N PHE A 47 12.19 13.95 -5.58
CA PHE A 47 12.36 12.87 -4.61
C PHE A 47 11.73 13.28 -3.28
N MET A 48 10.96 12.36 -2.68
CA MET A 48 10.18 12.67 -1.48
C MET A 48 10.67 11.95 -0.24
N GLU A 49 10.85 10.64 -0.34
CA GLU A 49 11.12 9.80 0.83
C GLU A 49 11.94 8.60 0.40
N ILE A 50 12.98 8.30 1.17
CA ILE A 50 13.75 7.07 1.08
C ILE A 50 13.25 6.07 2.11
N LYS A 51 13.11 4.81 1.70
CA LYS A 51 12.69 3.74 2.59
C LYS A 51 13.86 3.29 3.46
N THR A 52 13.81 3.64 4.74
CA THR A 52 14.83 3.27 5.73
C THR A 52 14.50 1.98 6.50
N SER A 53 13.24 1.55 6.50
CA SER A 53 12.78 0.39 7.28
C SER A 53 13.21 -0.96 6.70
N ASP A 54 13.33 -1.06 5.38
CA ASP A 54 13.71 -2.27 4.66
C ASP A 54 14.12 -1.94 3.20
N THR A 55 14.65 -2.93 2.48
CA THR A 55 15.09 -2.83 1.08
C THR A 55 14.01 -3.25 0.06
N LYS A 56 12.76 -3.42 0.49
CA LYS A 56 11.62 -3.78 -0.36
C LYS A 56 10.92 -2.52 -0.88
N PRO A 57 10.26 -2.58 -2.04
CA PRO A 57 9.50 -1.46 -2.57
C PRO A 57 8.39 -0.99 -1.62
N PHE A 58 7.97 0.27 -1.78
CA PHE A 58 6.76 0.80 -1.16
C PHE A 58 5.53 0.08 -1.71
N LYS A 59 4.62 -0.32 -0.80
CA LYS A 59 3.40 -1.04 -1.17
C LYS A 59 2.47 -0.15 -2.00
N GLY A 60 2.10 -0.65 -3.18
CA GLY A 60 1.11 -0.01 -4.05
C GLY A 60 1.63 1.21 -4.83
N ILE A 61 2.94 1.46 -4.86
CA ILE A 61 3.55 2.48 -5.73
C ILE A 61 4.16 1.80 -6.96
N ARG A 62 4.00 2.36 -8.16
CA ARG A 62 4.56 1.75 -9.38
C ARG A 62 6.08 1.89 -9.43
N LYS A 63 6.79 0.84 -9.87
CA LYS A 63 8.23 0.92 -10.16
C LYS A 63 8.46 1.64 -11.49
N GLU A 64 9.46 2.51 -11.55
CA GLU A 64 9.89 3.14 -12.79
C GLU A 64 10.52 2.10 -13.73
N LYS A 65 10.35 2.28 -15.05
CA LYS A 65 11.05 1.46 -16.04
C LYS A 65 12.53 1.84 -16.00
N LYS A 66 13.41 0.84 -16.01
CA LYS A 66 14.86 1.04 -16.16
C LYS A 66 15.19 1.30 -17.62
#